data_AF-A0A354GLX8-F1
#
_entry.id   AF-A0A354GLX8-F1
#
_cell.length_a   1.000
_cell.length_b   1.000
_cell.length_c   1.000
_cell.angle_alpha   90.00
_cell.angle_beta   90.00
_cell.angle_gamma   90.00
#
_symmetry.space_group_name_H-M   'P 1'
#
loop_
_entity.id
_entity.type
_entity.pdbx_description
1 polymer ?
#
loop_
_entity_poly.entity_id
_entity_poly.type
_entity_poly.pdbx_seq_one_letter_code
_entity_poly.pdbx_strand_id
1 'polypeptide(L)'
;MAVQFQRAIGWGIIASLVGTGFIRAHAPKEPIKHSFLATGVETYILDDDGKVLWRYPQGTRDGWVLPNGDVLLAVTKNKEYPGGAAVEVARDGKVVFAFKGTQSEVNTVQAVADNILLTEAGDKPRLLEVNRQGKIVVEVPLQAQTKDHHLQTR
;
A
#
# COMPACT_ATOMS: atom_id res chain seq x y z
N MET A 1 88.73 11.70 -22.90
CA MET A 1 88.93 13.15 -22.75
C MET A 1 87.83 13.73 -21.88
N ALA A 2 88.23 14.45 -20.83
CA ALA A 2 87.54 15.50 -20.07
C ALA A 2 86.06 15.34 -19.63
N VAL A 3 85.92 14.93 -18.37
CA VAL A 3 85.15 15.52 -17.25
C VAL A 3 84.31 16.77 -17.54
N GLN A 4 83.04 16.77 -17.09
CA GLN A 4 82.48 17.89 -16.34
C GLN A 4 81.29 17.46 -15.45
N PHE A 5 81.53 17.47 -14.13
CA PHE A 5 80.51 17.42 -13.09
C PHE A 5 80.01 18.85 -12.85
N GLN A 6 78.71 19.10 -12.98
CA GLN A 6 78.06 20.27 -12.38
C GLN A 6 77.01 19.81 -11.38
N ARG A 7 77.29 20.06 -10.10
CA ARG A 7 76.31 19.97 -9.02
C ARG A 7 75.45 21.22 -9.04
N ALA A 8 74.16 21.09 -9.36
CA ALA A 8 73.18 22.15 -9.16
C ALA A 8 72.46 21.90 -7.82
N ILE A 9 72.58 22.87 -6.92
CA ILE A 9 71.85 22.93 -5.65
C ILE A 9 70.42 23.39 -5.98
N GLY A 10 69.48 22.45 -6.00
CA GLY A 10 68.06 22.74 -6.20
C GLY A 10 67.42 23.22 -4.89
N TRP A 11 66.97 24.47 -4.87
CA TRP A 11 66.11 25.01 -3.82
C TRP A 11 64.76 24.30 -3.85
N GLY A 12 64.38 23.67 -2.74
CA GLY A 12 63.07 23.05 -2.59
C GLY A 12 61.97 24.10 -2.53
N ILE A 13 61.16 24.21 -3.58
CA ILE A 13 59.89 24.93 -3.56
C ILE A 13 58.87 23.98 -2.92
N ILE A 14 58.52 24.23 -1.66
CA ILE A 14 57.34 23.62 -1.05
C ILE A 14 56.12 24.31 -1.67
N ALA A 15 55.53 23.68 -2.69
CA ALA A 15 54.24 24.08 -3.22
C ALA A 15 53.15 23.67 -2.21
N SER A 16 52.66 24.63 -1.44
CA SER A 16 51.46 24.47 -0.62
C SER A 16 50.26 24.22 -1.53
N LEU A 17 49.81 22.96 -1.61
CA LEU A 17 48.54 22.59 -2.22
C LEU A 17 47.41 23.22 -1.39
N VAL A 18 46.89 24.36 -1.86
CA VAL A 18 45.60 24.88 -1.41
C VAL A 18 44.55 23.90 -1.90
N GLY A 19 44.11 22.99 -1.03
CA GLY A 19 42.98 22.12 -1.30
C GLY A 19 41.72 22.95 -1.47
N THR A 20 41.31 23.19 -2.71
CA THR A 20 39.96 23.66 -3.01
C THR A 20 38.99 22.54 -2.64
N GLY A 21 38.44 22.61 -1.42
CA GLY A 21 37.35 21.76 -1.02
C GLY A 21 36.14 22.02 -1.92
N PHE A 22 35.78 21.04 -2.74
CA PHE A 22 34.50 21.07 -3.44
C PHE A 22 33.40 20.93 -2.39
N ILE A 23 32.70 22.04 -2.09
CA ILE A 23 31.43 21.98 -1.37
C ILE A 23 30.46 21.23 -2.30
N ARG A 24 30.17 19.97 -2.00
CA ARG A 24 29.12 19.23 -2.68
C ARG A 24 27.78 19.88 -2.29
N ALA A 25 27.21 20.66 -3.20
CA ALA A 25 25.86 21.13 -3.06
C ALA A 25 24.94 19.92 -2.85
N HIS A 26 24.14 19.94 -1.79
CA HIS A 26 23.08 18.95 -1.62
C HIS A 26 22.09 19.17 -2.76
N ALA A 27 21.82 18.12 -3.55
CA ALA A 27 20.72 18.15 -4.49
C ALA A 27 19.45 18.53 -3.72
N PRO A 28 18.59 19.41 -4.26
CA PRO A 28 17.32 19.69 -3.61
C PRO A 28 16.60 18.37 -3.38
N LYS A 29 16.12 18.14 -2.15
CA LYS A 29 15.24 16.99 -1.89
C LYS A 29 14.01 17.20 -2.76
N GLU A 30 13.71 16.21 -3.61
CA GLU A 30 12.46 16.19 -4.35
C GLU A 30 11.30 16.40 -3.37
N PRO A 31 10.28 17.20 -3.75
CA PRO A 31 9.10 17.39 -2.93
C PRO A 31 8.45 16.05 -2.59
N ILE A 32 7.94 15.91 -1.36
CA ILE A 32 7.14 14.75 -0.99
C ILE A 32 5.84 14.83 -1.78
N LYS A 33 5.59 13.81 -2.63
CA LYS A 33 4.31 13.62 -3.31
C LYS A 33 3.44 12.66 -2.53
N HIS A 34 2.13 12.85 -2.60
CA HIS A 34 1.14 12.03 -1.91
C HIS A 34 0.14 11.45 -2.91
N SER A 35 -0.41 10.29 -2.55
CA SER A 35 -1.55 9.69 -3.24
C SER A 35 -2.54 9.18 -2.21
N PHE A 36 -3.81 9.09 -2.56
CA PHE A 36 -4.80 8.46 -1.69
C PHE A 36 -5.65 7.45 -2.45
N LEU A 37 -6.10 6.43 -1.73
CA LEU A 37 -7.09 5.47 -2.17
C LEU A 37 -8.48 6.05 -1.87
N ALA A 38 -9.32 6.18 -2.89
CA ALA A 38 -10.73 6.49 -2.77
C ALA A 38 -11.54 5.18 -2.85
N THR A 39 -12.47 5.00 -1.91
CA THR A 39 -13.46 3.92 -1.89
C THR A 39 -14.87 4.52 -1.93
N GLY A 40 -15.81 3.80 -2.52
CA GLY A 40 -17.19 4.25 -2.71
C GLY A 40 -17.82 3.62 -3.94
N VAL A 41 -18.71 4.35 -4.62
CA VAL A 41 -19.28 3.91 -5.90
C VAL A 41 -18.18 3.68 -6.95
N GLU A 42 -17.16 4.53 -6.92
CA GLU A 42 -15.92 4.36 -7.68
C GLU A 42 -14.76 4.05 -6.73
N THR A 43 -13.82 3.23 -7.21
CA THR A 43 -12.63 2.83 -6.44
C THR A 43 -11.37 3.14 -7.26
N TYR A 44 -10.50 4.02 -6.76
CA TYR A 44 -9.30 4.45 -7.48
C TYR A 44 -8.20 4.98 -6.56
N ILE A 45 -6.98 5.04 -7.10
CA ILE A 45 -5.87 5.79 -6.48
C ILE A 45 -5.61 7.03 -7.32
N LEU A 46 -5.54 8.18 -6.67
CA LEU A 46 -5.26 9.49 -7.26
C LEU A 46 -3.90 9.99 -6.75
N ASP A 47 -3.09 10.59 -7.63
CA ASP A 47 -1.90 11.34 -7.22
C ASP A 47 -2.23 12.79 -6.81
N ASP A 48 -1.18 13.53 -6.42
CA ASP A 48 -1.24 14.93 -5.99
C ASP A 48 -1.59 15.91 -7.12
N ASP A 49 -1.44 15.48 -8.37
CA ASP A 49 -1.78 16.26 -9.57
C ASP A 49 -3.22 15.96 -10.06
N GLY A 50 -3.97 15.11 -9.34
CA GLY A 50 -5.34 14.75 -9.69
C GLY A 50 -5.45 13.68 -10.78
N LYS A 51 -4.35 13.01 -11.12
CA LYS A 51 -4.34 11.93 -12.10
C LYS A 51 -4.64 10.61 -11.42
N VAL A 52 -5.55 9.86 -12.06
CA VAL A 52 -5.85 8.49 -11.64
C VAL A 52 -4.68 7.58 -12.00
N LEU A 53 -4.06 7.01 -10.98
CA LEU A 53 -2.95 6.06 -11.10
C LEU A 53 -3.44 4.62 -11.29
N TRP A 54 -4.62 4.29 -10.77
CA TRP A 54 -5.21 2.95 -10.84
C TRP A 54 -6.70 2.99 -10.49
N ARG A 55 -7.45 2.01 -11.00
CA ARG A 55 -8.88 1.83 -10.76
C ARG A 55 -9.21 0.37 -10.52
N TYR A 56 -10.23 0.15 -9.69
CA TYR A 56 -10.92 -1.13 -9.58
C TYR A 56 -12.35 -0.97 -10.13
N PRO A 57 -12.86 -1.92 -10.95
CA PRO A 57 -14.10 -1.74 -11.68
C PRO A 57 -15.38 -1.81 -10.83
N GLN A 58 -15.30 -2.17 -9.55
CA GLN A 58 -16.46 -2.31 -8.67
C GLN A 58 -16.45 -1.27 -7.55
N GLY A 59 -17.65 -0.99 -7.03
CA GLY A 59 -17.81 -0.18 -5.83
C GLY A 59 -17.31 -0.91 -4.58
N THR A 60 -16.70 -0.18 -3.66
CA THR A 60 -16.09 -0.69 -2.43
C THR A 60 -16.54 0.13 -1.23
N ARG A 61 -16.61 -0.51 -0.06
CA ARG A 61 -16.97 0.15 1.20
C ARG A 61 -15.75 0.64 1.97
N ASP A 62 -14.64 -0.09 1.85
CA ASP A 62 -13.41 0.11 2.59
C ASP A 62 -12.23 -0.48 1.80
N GLY A 63 -11.01 -0.09 2.13
CA GLY A 63 -9.82 -0.65 1.51
C GLY A 63 -8.49 -0.09 1.98
N TRP A 64 -7.43 -0.84 1.67
CA TRP A 64 -6.06 -0.57 2.08
C TRP A 64 -5.11 -0.79 0.91
N VAL A 65 -4.13 0.10 0.75
CA VAL A 65 -2.94 -0.19 -0.06
C VAL A 65 -1.96 -0.93 0.84
N LEU A 66 -1.63 -2.16 0.50
CA LEU A 66 -0.74 -3.04 1.27
C LEU A 66 0.73 -2.68 1.02
N PRO A 67 1.67 -3.11 1.89
CA PRO A 67 3.10 -2.80 1.74
C PRO A 67 3.74 -3.25 0.42
N ASN A 68 3.20 -4.31 -0.22
CA ASN A 68 3.63 -4.78 -1.53
C ASN A 68 3.04 -3.97 -2.70
N GLY A 69 2.15 -3.02 -2.42
CA GLY A 69 1.43 -2.21 -3.39
C GLY A 69 0.07 -2.77 -3.80
N ASP A 70 -0.27 -4.01 -3.44
CA ASP A 70 -1.59 -4.57 -3.75
C ASP A 70 -2.69 -3.84 -2.97
N VAL A 71 -3.92 -3.93 -3.44
CA VAL A 71 -5.06 -3.23 -2.83
C VAL A 71 -6.03 -4.25 -2.27
N LEU A 72 -6.20 -4.25 -0.95
CA LEU A 72 -7.20 -5.03 -0.23
C LEU A 72 -8.49 -4.21 -0.13
N LEU A 73 -9.62 -4.79 -0.51
CA LEU A 73 -10.89 -4.09 -0.68
C LEU A 73 -12.05 -4.86 -0.04
N ALA A 74 -12.94 -4.13 0.64
CA ALA A 74 -14.28 -4.59 0.99
C ALA A 74 -15.21 -4.26 -0.19
N VAL A 75 -15.39 -5.21 -1.10
CA VAL A 75 -16.22 -5.04 -2.30
C VAL A 75 -17.69 -5.01 -1.90
N THR A 76 -18.40 -3.98 -2.37
CA THR A 76 -19.84 -3.83 -2.14
C THR A 76 -20.59 -4.95 -2.84
N LYS A 77 -21.72 -5.36 -2.27
CA LYS A 77 -22.56 -6.38 -2.89
C LYS A 77 -22.92 -6.03 -4.34
N ASN A 78 -22.76 -6.99 -5.23
CA ASN A 78 -23.07 -6.88 -6.65
C ASN A 78 -23.45 -8.26 -7.21
N LYS A 79 -23.60 -8.39 -8.54
CA LYS A 79 -23.98 -9.66 -9.17
C LYS A 79 -22.97 -10.80 -8.93
N GLU A 80 -21.68 -10.48 -8.83
CA GLU A 80 -20.59 -11.45 -8.64
C GLU A 80 -20.40 -11.81 -7.15
N TYR A 81 -20.64 -10.83 -6.28
CA TYR A 81 -20.51 -10.88 -4.83
C TYR A 81 -21.84 -10.47 -4.17
N PRO A 82 -22.86 -11.34 -4.13
CA PRO A 82 -24.19 -10.97 -3.64
C PRO A 82 -24.22 -10.54 -2.16
N GLY A 83 -23.23 -10.95 -1.36
CA GLY A 83 -23.01 -10.52 0.03
C GLY A 83 -21.86 -9.53 0.23
N GLY A 84 -21.29 -9.00 -0.86
CA GLY A 84 -19.97 -8.37 -0.84
C GLY A 84 -18.82 -9.37 -0.74
N ALA A 85 -17.59 -8.89 -0.65
CA ALA A 85 -16.41 -9.73 -0.56
C ALA A 85 -15.20 -8.98 0.02
N ALA A 86 -14.25 -9.74 0.59
CA ALA A 86 -12.88 -9.28 0.77
C ALA A 86 -12.07 -9.69 -0.47
N VAL A 87 -11.44 -8.72 -1.16
CA VAL A 87 -10.68 -8.98 -2.39
C VAL A 87 -9.33 -8.28 -2.31
N GLU A 88 -8.26 -9.00 -2.60
CA GLU A 88 -6.93 -8.41 -2.81
C GLU A 88 -6.61 -8.40 -4.30
N VAL A 89 -6.20 -7.23 -4.80
CA VAL A 89 -5.98 -6.98 -6.22
C VAL A 89 -4.57 -6.44 -6.40
N ALA A 90 -3.79 -7.09 -7.25
CA ALA A 90 -2.50 -6.58 -7.66
C ALA A 90 -2.62 -5.28 -8.47
N ARG A 91 -1.54 -4.49 -8.51
CA ARG A 91 -1.51 -3.21 -9.24
C ARG A 91 -1.81 -3.33 -10.74
N ASP A 92 -1.60 -4.52 -11.32
CA ASP A 92 -1.95 -4.83 -12.71
C ASP A 92 -3.45 -5.18 -12.92
N GLY A 93 -4.24 -5.20 -11.84
CA GLY A 93 -5.67 -5.51 -11.84
C GLY A 93 -5.99 -6.98 -11.60
N LYS A 94 -5.00 -7.86 -11.44
CA LYS A 94 -5.24 -9.28 -11.16
C LYS A 94 -5.73 -9.47 -9.72
N VAL A 95 -6.85 -10.18 -9.56
CA VAL A 95 -7.29 -10.65 -8.23
C VAL A 95 -6.34 -11.75 -7.75
N VAL A 96 -5.65 -11.53 -6.63
CA VAL A 96 -4.70 -12.47 -6.03
C VAL A 96 -5.27 -13.19 -4.81
N PHE A 97 -6.34 -12.65 -4.21
CA PHE A 97 -7.14 -13.31 -3.19
C PHE A 97 -8.59 -12.84 -3.27
N ALA A 98 -9.53 -13.73 -2.97
CA ALA A 98 -10.93 -13.36 -2.76
C ALA A 98 -11.59 -14.28 -1.72
N PHE A 99 -12.34 -13.68 -0.80
CA PHE A 99 -13.27 -14.34 0.09
C PHE A 99 -14.66 -13.74 -0.12
N LYS A 100 -15.60 -14.56 -0.62
CA LYS A 100 -16.98 -14.11 -0.85
C LYS A 100 -17.73 -14.05 0.47
N GLY A 101 -18.37 -12.91 0.74
CA GLY A 101 -19.28 -12.77 1.87
C GLY A 101 -20.39 -13.82 1.81
N THR A 102 -20.68 -14.38 2.97
CA THR A 102 -21.67 -15.45 3.19
C THR A 102 -22.97 -14.92 3.78
N GLN A 103 -23.02 -13.62 4.07
CA GLN A 103 -24.18 -12.91 4.63
C GLN A 103 -24.55 -11.71 3.75
N SER A 104 -25.24 -10.71 4.33
CA SER A 104 -25.79 -9.60 3.57
C SER A 104 -24.71 -8.64 3.06
N GLU A 105 -23.73 -8.31 3.91
CA GLU A 105 -22.69 -7.34 3.56
C GLU A 105 -21.34 -7.69 4.19
N VAL A 106 -20.26 -7.43 3.46
CA VAL A 106 -18.91 -7.23 4.00
C VAL A 106 -18.67 -5.73 4.11
N ASN A 107 -18.46 -5.22 5.32
CA ASN A 107 -18.41 -3.77 5.57
C ASN A 107 -16.99 -3.20 5.69
N THR A 108 -16.04 -3.97 6.20
CA THR A 108 -14.63 -3.58 6.33
C THR A 108 -13.73 -4.79 6.09
N VAL A 109 -12.48 -4.51 5.74
CA VAL A 109 -11.40 -5.50 5.63
C VAL A 109 -10.11 -4.92 6.20
N GLN A 110 -9.27 -5.78 6.75
CA GLN A 110 -7.92 -5.39 7.18
C GLN A 110 -6.97 -6.59 7.09
N ALA A 111 -5.74 -6.36 6.63
CA ALA A 111 -4.69 -7.37 6.77
C ALA A 111 -4.23 -7.46 8.23
N VAL A 112 -4.22 -8.66 8.80
CA VAL A 112 -3.77 -8.92 10.17
C VAL A 112 -2.75 -10.06 10.13
N ALA A 113 -1.47 -9.70 10.25
CA ALA A 113 -0.35 -10.59 9.95
C ALA A 113 -0.53 -11.22 8.54
N ASP A 114 -0.54 -12.55 8.45
CA ASP A 114 -0.72 -13.27 7.18
C ASP A 114 -2.19 -13.47 6.79
N ASN A 115 -3.13 -13.11 7.65
CA ASN A 115 -4.56 -13.32 7.44
C ASN A 115 -5.29 -12.02 7.08
N ILE A 116 -6.57 -12.15 6.76
CA ILE A 116 -7.47 -11.06 6.43
C ILE A 116 -8.62 -11.09 7.42
N LEU A 117 -8.76 -10.00 8.17
CA LEU A 117 -9.92 -9.71 8.99
C LEU A 117 -11.00 -9.07 8.12
N LEU A 118 -12.24 -9.50 8.31
CA LEU A 118 -13.41 -8.85 7.72
C LEU A 118 -14.60 -8.93 8.67
N THR A 119 -15.56 -8.02 8.51
CA THR A 119 -16.86 -8.14 9.15
C THR A 119 -17.90 -8.63 8.18
N GLU A 120 -18.86 -9.39 8.69
CA GLU A 120 -20.08 -9.73 7.97
C GLU A 120 -21.29 -9.22 8.74
N ALA A 121 -22.13 -8.45 8.06
CA ALA A 121 -23.47 -8.08 8.52
C ALA A 121 -24.51 -8.99 7.87
N GLY A 122 -25.56 -9.35 8.62
CA GLY A 122 -26.63 -10.24 8.22
C GLY A 122 -27.38 -10.82 9.42
N ASP A 123 -27.95 -12.01 9.22
CA ASP A 123 -28.70 -12.72 10.25
C ASP A 123 -27.79 -13.17 11.43
N LYS A 124 -26.48 -13.31 11.17
CA LYS A 124 -25.47 -13.76 12.13
C LYS A 124 -24.27 -12.80 12.12
N PRO A 125 -24.45 -11.53 12.55
CA PRO A 125 -23.39 -10.55 12.47
C PRO A 125 -22.13 -11.03 13.19
N ARG A 126 -20.97 -10.90 12.55
CA ARG A 126 -19.72 -11.48 13.04
C ARG A 126 -18.49 -10.79 12.47
N LEU A 127 -17.38 -10.96 13.18
CA LEU A 127 -16.03 -10.72 12.68
C LEU A 127 -15.40 -12.06 12.33
N LEU A 128 -14.72 -12.10 11.18
CA LEU A 128 -13.99 -13.25 10.70
C LEU A 128 -12.53 -12.89 10.52
N GLU A 129 -11.66 -13.84 10.81
CA GLU A 129 -10.29 -13.87 10.31
C GLU A 129 -10.16 -15.04 9.36
N VAL A 130 -9.73 -14.77 8.13
CA VAL A 130 -9.63 -15.73 7.04
C VAL A 130 -8.18 -15.80 6.58
N ASN A 131 -7.66 -17.01 6.45
CA ASN A 131 -6.30 -17.20 5.94
C ASN A 131 -6.22 -17.06 4.41
N ARG A 132 -5.00 -17.07 3.86
CA ARG A 132 -4.78 -16.93 2.41
C ARG A 132 -5.37 -18.06 1.56
N GLN A 133 -5.73 -19.19 2.15
CA GLN A 133 -6.43 -20.29 1.48
C GLN A 133 -7.97 -20.12 1.52
N GLY A 134 -8.49 -19.03 2.09
CA GLY A 134 -9.91 -18.78 2.21
C GLY A 134 -10.60 -19.51 3.37
N LYS A 135 -9.83 -20.10 4.30
CA LYS A 135 -10.37 -20.77 5.47
C LYS A 135 -10.56 -19.78 6.62
N ILE A 136 -11.74 -19.80 7.22
CA ILE A 136 -12.03 -19.10 8.48
C ILE A 136 -11.18 -19.76 9.60
N VAL A 137 -10.31 -18.97 10.22
CA VAL A 137 -9.43 -19.41 11.32
C VAL A 137 -9.87 -18.83 12.65
N VAL A 138 -10.57 -17.69 12.64
CA VAL A 138 -11.23 -17.10 13.82
C VAL A 138 -12.62 -16.63 13.42
N GLU A 139 -13.59 -16.85 14.30
CA GLU A 139 -14.94 -16.31 14.18
C GLU A 139 -15.36 -15.74 15.54
N VAL A 140 -15.80 -14.48 15.54
CA VAL A 140 -16.32 -13.80 16.72
C VAL A 140 -17.73 -13.30 16.43
N PRO A 141 -18.78 -13.88 17.05
CA PRO A 141 -20.14 -13.39 16.89
C PRO A 141 -20.27 -11.99 17.51
N LEU A 142 -21.02 -11.12 16.84
CA LEU A 142 -21.31 -9.77 17.32
C LEU A 142 -22.74 -9.72 17.85
N GLN A 143 -22.93 -9.11 19.02
CA GLN A 143 -24.25 -8.82 19.55
C GLN A 143 -24.71 -7.46 19.03
N ALA A 144 -25.14 -7.42 17.78
CA ALA A 144 -25.77 -6.25 17.16
C ALA A 144 -27.30 -6.41 17.13
N GLN A 145 -28.02 -5.31 16.92
CA GLN A 145 -29.44 -5.42 16.59
C GLN A 145 -29.61 -6.15 15.24
N THR A 146 -30.69 -6.93 15.10
CA THR A 146 -30.89 -7.82 13.95
C THR A 146 -31.97 -7.34 12.97
N LYS A 147 -32.56 -6.17 13.19
CA LYS A 147 -33.63 -5.62 12.34
C LYS A 147 -33.09 -4.94 11.08
N ASP A 148 -31.96 -4.26 11.19
CA ASP A 148 -31.32 -3.56 10.08
C ASP A 148 -29.86 -3.99 9.93
N HIS A 149 -29.58 -4.86 8.94
CA HIS A 149 -28.22 -5.35 8.70
C HIS A 149 -27.23 -4.20 8.44
N HIS A 150 -27.68 -3.09 7.87
CA HIS A 150 -26.81 -1.98 7.54
C HIS A 150 -26.18 -1.29 8.75
N LEU A 151 -26.73 -1.45 9.96
CA LEU A 151 -26.25 -0.78 11.18
C LEU A 151 -25.40 -1.69 12.08
N GLN A 152 -25.05 -2.90 11.64
CA GLN A 152 -24.44 -3.89 12.53
C GLN A 152 -22.93 -3.72 12.75
N THR A 153 -22.18 -3.25 11.74
CA THR A 153 -20.71 -3.23 11.76
C THR A 153 -20.13 -1.95 11.12
N ARG A 154 -20.80 -0.81 11.37
CA ARG A 154 -20.40 0.51 10.88
C ARG A 154 -19.52 1.25 11.87
#